data_AF-A0A925SDE0-F1
#
_entry.id   AF-A0A925SDE0-F1
#
_cell.length_a   1.000
_cell.length_b   1.000
_cell.length_c   1.000
_cell.angle_alpha   90.00
_cell.angle_beta   90.00
_cell.angle_gamma   90.00
#
_symmetry.space_group_name_H-M   'P 1'
#
loop_
_entity.id
_entity.type
_entity.pdbx_description
1 polymer ?
#
loop_
_entity_poly.entity_id
_entity_poly.type
_entity_poly.pdbx_seq_one_letter_code
_entity_poly.pdbx_strand_id
1 'polypeptide(L)'
;MSIVQSGEQTPQKPPLRLWPGVVGVTLQWLVRFGVPIVVPGAIAFGVVGGLLGGLAFVVWWAFLSRAPRPERWGAIVLMIVAMVATSRLIHNSIATGMMGMMFVIYAIPVLSLAFVVWAV
;
A
#
# COMPACT_ATOMS: atom_id res chain seq x y z
N MET A 1 -49.56 -13.93 -20.82
CA MET A 1 -48.38 -14.54 -20.17
C MET A 1 -47.24 -13.53 -20.19
N SER A 2 -47.02 -12.80 -19.11
CA SER A 2 -45.84 -11.91 -18.96
C SER A 2 -44.86 -12.56 -18.00
N ILE A 3 -43.70 -12.97 -18.52
CA ILE A 3 -42.63 -13.53 -17.72
C ILE A 3 -41.95 -12.34 -17.03
N VAL A 4 -42.18 -12.20 -15.73
CA VAL A 4 -41.44 -11.29 -14.87
C VAL A 4 -39.99 -11.72 -14.91
N GLN A 5 -39.13 -10.95 -15.56
CA GLN A 5 -37.69 -11.09 -15.44
C GLN A 5 -37.32 -10.72 -14.00
N SER A 6 -37.23 -11.74 -13.14
CA SER A 6 -36.45 -11.67 -11.91
C SER A 6 -35.00 -11.47 -12.33
N GLY A 7 -34.61 -10.21 -12.57
CA GLY A 7 -33.22 -9.86 -12.68
C GLY A 7 -32.54 -10.32 -11.41
N GLU A 8 -31.69 -11.34 -11.53
CA GLU A 8 -30.75 -11.73 -10.50
C GLU A 8 -30.09 -10.46 -9.98
N GLN A 9 -30.46 -10.07 -8.75
CA GLN A 9 -29.71 -9.09 -7.99
C GLN A 9 -28.38 -9.76 -7.68
N THR A 10 -27.44 -9.71 -8.63
CA THR A 10 -26.04 -9.97 -8.36
C THR A 10 -25.70 -9.15 -7.11
N PRO A 11 -25.14 -9.75 -6.05
CA PRO A 11 -24.86 -9.03 -4.83
C PRO A 11 -23.94 -7.87 -5.20
N GLN A 12 -24.49 -6.65 -5.26
CA GLN A 12 -23.76 -5.45 -5.63
C GLN A 12 -22.75 -5.20 -4.50
N LYS A 13 -21.53 -5.70 -4.69
CA LYS A 13 -20.42 -5.42 -3.78
C LYS A 13 -20.29 -3.90 -3.68
N PRO A 14 -20.28 -3.32 -2.47
CA PRO A 14 -20.20 -1.88 -2.31
C PRO A 14 -18.96 -1.34 -3.04
N PRO A 15 -19.09 -0.23 -3.79
CA PRO A 15 -18.00 0.29 -4.60
C PRO A 15 -16.82 0.68 -3.72
N LEU A 16 -15.66 0.11 -4.04
CA LEU A 16 -14.39 0.32 -3.36
C LEU A 16 -13.98 1.79 -3.49
N ARG A 17 -13.77 2.49 -2.37
CA ARG A 17 -13.37 3.92 -2.42
C ARG A 17 -11.86 4.02 -2.59
N LEU A 18 -11.38 3.90 -3.82
CA LEU A 18 -9.95 3.86 -4.18
C LEU A 18 -9.24 5.22 -4.09
N TRP A 19 -9.95 6.32 -4.37
CA TRP A 19 -9.38 7.65 -4.51
C TRP A 19 -8.55 8.16 -3.31
N PRO A 20 -8.95 7.96 -2.04
CA PRO A 20 -8.14 8.46 -0.93
C PRO A 20 -6.83 7.66 -0.75
N GLY A 21 -6.74 6.44 -1.27
CA GLY A 21 -5.50 5.66 -1.31
C GLY A 21 -4.54 6.16 -2.36
N VAL A 22 -5.06 6.47 -3.55
CA VAL A 22 -4.29 7.13 -4.62
C VAL A 22 -3.69 8.43 -4.08
N VAL A 23 -4.51 9.28 -3.44
CA VAL A 23 -4.04 10.53 -2.82
C VAL A 23 -2.96 10.27 -1.77
N GLY A 24 -3.15 9.28 -0.89
CA GLY A 24 -2.17 8.92 0.13
C GLY A 24 -0.83 8.44 -0.46
N VAL A 25 -0.86 7.58 -1.47
CA VAL A 25 0.35 7.09 -2.15
C VAL A 25 1.08 8.21 -2.88
N THR A 26 0.33 9.08 -3.58
CA THR A 26 0.90 10.27 -4.24
C THR A 26 1.56 11.18 -3.20
N LEU A 27 0.90 11.46 -2.08
CA LEU A 27 1.46 12.30 -1.02
C LEU A 27 2.73 11.66 -0.41
N GLN A 28 2.70 10.35 -0.15
CA GLN A 28 3.84 9.60 0.37
C GLN A 28 5.05 9.68 -0.58
N TRP A 29 4.84 9.52 -1.89
CA TRP A 29 5.90 9.64 -2.89
C TRP A 29 6.43 11.07 -3.00
N LEU A 30 5.56 12.09 -2.95
CA LEU A 30 5.97 13.50 -2.94
C LEU A 30 6.81 13.83 -1.71
N VAL A 31 6.45 13.35 -0.53
CA VAL A 31 7.24 13.57 0.68
C VAL A 31 8.55 12.79 0.62
N ARG A 32 8.51 11.51 0.21
CA ARG A 32 9.68 10.62 0.18
C ARG A 32 10.74 11.08 -0.81
N PHE A 33 10.34 11.52 -2.00
CA PHE A 33 11.26 11.84 -3.10
C PHE A 33 11.35 13.34 -3.37
N GLY A 34 10.25 14.09 -3.24
CA GLY A 34 10.25 15.53 -3.47
C GLY A 34 11.02 16.31 -2.41
N VAL A 35 10.89 15.96 -1.12
CA VAL A 35 11.61 16.68 -0.05
C VAL A 35 13.14 16.53 -0.15
N PRO A 36 13.72 15.33 -0.34
CA PRO A 36 15.17 15.19 -0.47
C PRO A 36 15.76 15.81 -1.74
N ILE A 37 14.97 15.96 -2.82
CA ILE A 37 15.40 16.67 -4.04
C ILE A 37 15.64 18.15 -3.76
N VAL A 38 14.76 18.78 -2.98
CA VAL A 38 14.84 20.23 -2.70
C VAL A 38 15.79 20.52 -1.53
N VAL A 39 15.90 19.61 -0.56
CA VAL A 39 16.76 19.75 0.62
C VAL A 39 17.70 18.55 0.76
N PRO A 40 18.87 18.58 0.11
CA PRO A 40 19.91 17.55 0.24
C PRO A 40 20.47 17.56 1.67
N GLY A 41 19.98 16.67 2.52
CA GLY A 41 20.25 16.64 3.97
C GLY A 41 19.05 16.17 4.81
N ALA A 42 17.85 16.25 4.25
CA ALA A 42 16.60 15.84 4.89
C ALA A 42 16.28 14.34 4.72
N ILE A 43 17.28 13.47 4.55
CA ILE A 43 17.08 12.02 4.31
C ILE A 43 16.26 11.39 5.45
N ALA A 44 16.47 11.85 6.68
CA ALA A 44 15.68 11.43 7.84
C ALA A 44 14.18 11.74 7.69
N PHE A 45 13.81 12.90 7.13
CA PHE A 45 12.41 13.25 6.85
C PHE A 45 11.81 12.37 5.76
N GLY A 46 12.60 11.97 4.74
CA GLY A 46 12.16 11.01 3.73
C GLY A 46 11.92 9.60 4.29
N VAL A 47 12.68 9.17 5.30
CA VAL A 47 12.47 7.89 6.00
C VAL A 47 11.25 7.94 6.91
N VAL A 48 11.14 8.96 7.76
CA VAL A 48 9.99 9.13 8.66
C VAL A 48 8.71 9.35 7.87
N GLY A 49 8.74 10.15 6.79
CA GLY A 49 7.61 10.36 5.89
C GLY A 49 7.16 9.08 5.18
N GLY A 50 8.10 8.20 4.81
CA GLY A 50 7.77 6.88 4.25
C GLY A 50 7.08 5.95 5.25
N LEU A 51 7.54 5.95 6.51
CA LEU A 51 6.91 5.18 7.60
C LEU A 51 5.52 5.71 7.95
N LEU A 52 5.38 7.03 8.13
CA LEU A 52 4.10 7.67 8.40
C LEU A 52 3.12 7.51 7.23
N GLY A 53 3.61 7.55 5.99
CA GLY A 53 2.83 7.27 4.78
C GLY A 53 2.31 5.83 4.74
N GLY A 54 3.17 4.86 5.06
CA GLY A 54 2.77 3.46 5.19
C GLY A 54 1.72 3.23 6.29
N LEU A 55 1.86 3.91 7.44
CA LEU A 55 0.86 3.84 8.51
C LEU A 55 -0.47 4.48 8.11
N ALA A 56 -0.42 5.66 7.50
CA ALA A 56 -1.60 6.34 6.95
C ALA A 56 -2.30 5.48 5.89
N PHE A 57 -1.53 4.76 5.07
CA PHE A 57 -2.04 3.81 4.09
C PHE A 57 -2.78 2.64 4.76
N VAL A 58 -2.19 2.03 5.80
CA VAL A 58 -2.84 0.93 6.56
C VAL A 58 -4.12 1.41 7.22
N VAL A 59 -4.10 2.60 7.85
CA VAL A 59 -5.30 3.20 8.48
C VAL A 59 -6.38 3.47 7.43
N TRP A 60 -6.03 4.04 6.28
CA TRP A 60 -6.98 4.24 5.19
C TRP A 60 -7.56 2.91 4.69
N TRP A 61 -6.72 1.90 4.47
CA TRP A 61 -7.15 0.60 3.99
C TRP A 61 -8.11 -0.10 4.99
N ALA A 62 -7.76 -0.04 6.28
CA ALA A 62 -8.53 -0.64 7.38
C ALA A 62 -9.87 0.05 7.67
N PHE A 63 -10.02 1.34 7.36
CA PHE A 63 -11.24 2.09 7.72
C PHE A 63 -12.01 2.67 6.52
N LEU A 64 -11.32 3.23 5.52
CA LEU A 64 -11.96 4.01 4.45
C LEU A 64 -12.18 3.25 3.12
N SER A 65 -11.48 2.13 2.90
CA SER A 65 -11.56 1.36 1.65
C SER A 65 -12.94 0.75 1.36
N ARG A 66 -13.73 0.40 2.40
CA ARG A 66 -15.03 -0.32 2.29
C ARG A 66 -14.96 -1.67 1.53
N ALA A 67 -13.78 -2.26 1.36
CA ALA A 67 -13.61 -3.58 0.73
C ALA A 67 -14.33 -4.71 1.51
N PRO A 68 -14.87 -5.73 0.83
CA PRO A 68 -15.22 -7.01 1.44
C PRO A 68 -14.08 -7.57 2.32
N ARG A 69 -14.43 -8.10 3.50
CA ARG A 69 -13.47 -8.62 4.50
C ARG A 69 -12.36 -9.51 3.94
N PRO A 70 -12.59 -10.47 3.03
CA PRO A 70 -11.51 -11.33 2.54
C PRO A 70 -10.47 -10.57 1.70
N GLU A 71 -10.90 -9.64 0.85
CA GLU A 71 -10.01 -8.81 0.01
C GLU A 71 -9.20 -7.83 0.89
N ARG A 72 -9.76 -7.41 2.03
CA ARG A 72 -9.11 -6.51 2.99
C ARG A 72 -7.91 -7.14 3.69
N TRP A 73 -8.08 -8.35 4.22
CA TRP A 73 -7.05 -9.05 4.98
C TRP A 73 -6.12 -9.86 4.08
N GLY A 74 -6.64 -10.45 3.01
CA GLY A 74 -5.87 -11.26 2.08
C GLY A 74 -4.71 -10.48 1.47
N ALA A 75 -4.95 -9.22 1.10
CA ALA A 75 -3.93 -8.39 0.49
C ALA A 75 -2.86 -7.93 1.51
N ILE A 76 -3.21 -7.69 2.79
CA ILE A 76 -2.22 -7.43 3.86
C ILE A 76 -1.37 -8.69 4.10
N VAL A 77 -2.00 -9.85 4.24
CA VAL A 77 -1.30 -11.12 4.45
C VAL A 77 -0.37 -11.41 3.29
N LEU A 78 -0.83 -11.20 2.05
CA LEU A 78 -0.02 -11.39 0.85
C LEU A 78 1.20 -10.44 0.82
N MET A 79 1.03 -9.17 1.21
CA MET A 79 2.15 -8.23 1.35
C MET A 79 3.18 -8.73 2.38
N ILE A 80 2.73 -9.20 3.55
CA ILE A 80 3.62 -9.74 4.59
C ILE A 80 4.36 -10.97 4.08
N VAL A 81 3.65 -11.92 3.45
CA VAL A 81 4.24 -13.13 2.88
C VAL A 81 5.27 -12.77 1.81
N ALA A 82 4.96 -11.83 0.91
CA ALA A 82 5.89 -11.36 -0.11
C ALA A 82 7.14 -10.71 0.50
N MET A 83 7.00 -9.90 1.55
CA MET A 83 8.14 -9.32 2.27
C MET A 83 9.01 -10.39 2.92
N VAL A 84 8.42 -11.38 3.57
CA VAL A 84 9.15 -12.48 4.22
C VAL A 84 9.84 -13.38 3.19
N ALA A 85 9.19 -13.68 2.07
CA ALA A 85 9.80 -14.45 0.99
C ALA A 85 10.98 -13.68 0.36
N THR A 86 10.80 -12.39 0.11
CA THR A 86 11.83 -11.54 -0.50
C THR A 86 13.02 -11.35 0.44
N SER A 87 12.81 -11.25 1.76
CA SER A 87 13.90 -11.11 2.73
C SER A 87 14.85 -12.32 2.78
N ARG A 88 14.44 -13.47 2.24
CA ARG A 88 15.31 -14.65 2.07
C ARG A 88 16.17 -14.61 0.80
N LEU A 89 15.82 -13.74 -0.14
CA LEU A 89 16.47 -13.62 -1.45
C LEU A 89 17.35 -12.37 -1.57
N ILE A 90 17.18 -11.39 -0.66
CA ILE A 90 17.98 -10.17 -0.68
C ILE A 90 19.45 -10.44 -0.38
N HIS A 91 20.32 -9.71 -1.06
CA HIS A 91 21.76 -9.76 -0.83
C HIS A 91 22.14 -9.15 0.53
N ASN A 92 23.26 -9.57 1.11
CA ASN A 92 23.74 -9.10 2.42
C ASN A 92 23.88 -7.57 2.50
N SER A 93 24.24 -6.92 1.39
CA SER A 93 24.32 -5.45 1.30
C SER A 93 22.99 -4.74 1.57
N ILE A 94 21.87 -5.37 1.23
CA ILE A 94 20.52 -4.85 1.50
C ILE A 94 20.05 -5.29 2.89
N ALA A 95 20.32 -6.55 3.27
CA ALA A 95 19.91 -7.09 4.57
C ALA A 95 20.58 -6.41 5.77
N THR A 96 21.81 -5.89 5.59
CA THR A 96 22.54 -5.16 6.64
C THR A 96 22.50 -3.64 6.47
N GLY A 97 22.07 -3.16 5.30
CA GLY A 97 21.99 -1.74 4.99
C GLY A 97 21.06 -0.98 5.94
N MET A 98 21.45 0.23 6.32
CA MET A 98 20.70 1.11 7.24
C MET A 98 20.29 0.40 8.55
N MET A 99 21.23 -0.26 9.23
CA MET A 99 20.97 -1.06 10.44
C MET A 99 19.93 -2.17 10.22
N GLY A 100 19.92 -2.76 9.02
CA GLY A 100 18.99 -3.82 8.61
C GLY A 100 17.59 -3.34 8.20
N MET A 101 17.34 -2.03 8.21
CA MET A 101 16.02 -1.47 7.87
C MET A 101 15.87 -1.13 6.39
N MET A 102 16.93 -1.22 5.59
CA MET A 102 16.93 -0.80 4.19
C MET A 102 15.83 -1.47 3.37
N PHE A 103 15.67 -2.80 3.49
CA PHE A 103 14.63 -3.53 2.77
C PHE A 103 13.22 -3.02 3.12
N VAL A 104 12.91 -2.86 4.40
CA VAL A 104 11.59 -2.40 4.87
C VAL A 104 11.30 -0.99 4.36
N ILE A 105 12.28 -0.09 4.49
CA ILE A 105 12.14 1.33 4.12
C ILE A 105 11.84 1.49 2.62
N TYR A 106 12.45 0.68 1.76
CA TYR A 106 12.19 0.73 0.31
C TYR A 106 10.98 -0.10 -0.11
N ALA A 107 10.64 -1.18 0.60
CA ALA A 107 9.50 -2.02 0.29
C ALA A 107 8.17 -1.30 0.54
N ILE A 108 8.03 -0.52 1.62
CA ILE A 108 6.78 0.16 2.00
C ILE A 108 6.18 1.00 0.85
N PRO A 109 6.90 1.97 0.22
CA PRO A 109 6.32 2.77 -0.87
C PRO A 109 5.98 1.97 -2.12
N VAL A 110 6.74 0.91 -2.41
CA VAL A 110 6.49 0.03 -3.57
C VAL A 110 5.24 -0.82 -3.33
N LEU A 111 5.10 -1.38 -2.12
CA LEU A 111 3.94 -2.17 -1.74
C LEU A 111 2.67 -1.32 -1.72
N SER A 112 2.71 -0.10 -1.17
CA SER A 112 1.57 0.82 -1.21
C SER A 112 1.12 1.13 -2.64
N LEU A 113 2.06 1.32 -3.58
CA LEU A 113 1.72 1.58 -4.99
C LEU A 113 1.17 0.32 -5.70
N ALA A 114 1.85 -0.82 -5.56
CA ALA A 114 1.40 -2.09 -6.15
C ALA A 114 -0.02 -2.46 -5.70
N PHE A 115 -0.32 -2.16 -4.43
CA PHE A 115 -1.62 -2.37 -3.84
C PHE A 115 -2.72 -1.49 -4.48
N VAL A 116 -2.43 -0.20 -4.71
CA VAL A 116 -3.36 0.70 -5.41
C VAL A 116 -3.59 0.24 -6.84
N VAL A 117 -2.53 -0.18 -7.55
CA VAL A 117 -2.63 -0.67 -8.94
C VAL A 117 -3.46 -1.95 -9.03
N TRP A 118 -3.30 -2.89 -8.10
CA TRP A 118 -4.10 -4.12 -8.07
C TRP A 118 -5.60 -3.86 -7.83
N ALA A 119 -5.92 -2.78 -7.11
CA ALA A 119 -7.28 -2.48 -6.71
C ALA A 119 -8.08 -1.66 -7.75
N VAL A 120 -7.43 -1.20 -8.83
CA VAL A 120 -8.03 -0.53 -10.01
C VAL A 120 -8.51 -1.57 -11.01
#